data_AF-A0A171ANI2-F1
#
_entry.id   AF-A0A171ANI2-F1
#
_cell.length_a   1.000
_cell.length_b   1.000
_cell.length_c   1.000
_cell.angle_alpha   90.00
_cell.angle_beta   90.00
_cell.angle_gamma   90.00
#
_symmetry.space_group_name_H-M   'P 1'
#
loop_
_entity.id
_entity.type
_entity.pdbx_description
1 polymer ?
#
loop_
_entity_poly.entity_id
_entity_poly.type
_entity_poly.pdbx_seq_one_letter_code
_entity_poly.pdbx_strand_id
1 'polypeptide(L)'
;VIDLVGGEATMLFVELHYTLATEEAERIGVDHVARMSNNDASESSLVAEHLSAQHSAIKMLHSRVRLVLEYLRAVQAGKLPRNHEVLREAYSLSHRLPVVQSPRFHTDFYNQCNDVGLMTYLGTITKGCNDMNQLVNKFNLLYDRQGMGRRMRGIFF
;
A
#
# COMPACT_ATOMS: atom_id res chain seq x y z
N VAL A 1 -5.46 37.10 12.41
CA VAL A 1 -5.43 37.60 13.80
C VAL A 1 -5.25 39.11 13.75
N ILE A 2 -5.95 39.87 14.58
CA ILE A 2 -5.74 41.33 14.65
C ILE A 2 -4.63 41.56 15.68
N ASP A 3 -3.54 42.15 15.25
CA ASP A 3 -2.40 42.49 16.11
C ASP A 3 -2.03 43.96 15.91
N LEU A 4 -1.37 44.56 16.89
CA LEU A 4 -1.01 45.98 16.86
C LEU A 4 0.36 46.13 16.20
N VAL A 5 0.41 46.57 14.95
CA VAL A 5 1.67 46.83 14.25
C VAL A 5 1.90 48.34 14.20
N GLY A 6 2.83 48.82 15.02
CA GLY A 6 3.18 50.25 15.07
C GLY A 6 2.13 51.15 15.73
N GLY A 7 1.24 50.61 16.55
CA GLY A 7 0.22 51.40 17.28
C GLY A 7 -1.17 51.40 16.63
N GLU A 8 -1.29 50.93 15.38
CA GLU A 8 -2.58 50.74 14.72
C GLU A 8 -2.97 49.26 14.70
N ALA A 9 -4.27 49.00 14.86
CA ALA A 9 -4.81 47.63 14.83
C ALA A 9 -4.88 47.14 13.39
N THR A 10 -4.05 46.14 13.06
CA THR A 10 -3.89 45.67 11.68
C THR A 10 -4.25 44.19 11.57
N MET A 11 -5.01 43.84 10.52
CA MET A 11 -5.40 42.45 10.24
C MET A 11 -4.22 41.69 9.62
N LEU A 12 -3.72 40.67 10.31
CA LEU A 12 -2.67 39.77 9.83
C LEU A 12 -3.27 38.44 9.38
N PHE A 13 -2.92 38.03 8.16
CA PHE A 13 -3.15 36.67 7.68
C PHE A 13 -1.97 35.79 8.09
N VAL A 14 -2.27 34.64 8.69
CA VAL A 14 -1.28 33.68 9.15
C VAL A 14 -1.57 32.35 8.47
N GLU A 15 -0.52 31.67 8.03
CA GLU A 15 -0.62 30.34 7.43
C GLU A 15 -1.07 29.33 8.49
N LEU A 16 -2.06 28.52 8.14
CA LEU A 16 -2.61 27.47 9.00
C LEU A 16 -2.40 26.13 8.31
N HIS A 17 -1.94 25.16 9.09
CA HIS A 17 -1.87 23.78 8.63
C HIS A 17 -3.29 23.23 8.45
N TYR A 18 -3.56 22.71 7.25
CA TYR A 18 -4.79 22.01 6.95
C TYR A 18 -4.48 20.57 6.52
N THR A 19 -5.44 19.68 6.72
CA THR A 19 -5.43 18.32 6.19
C THR A 19 -6.73 18.07 5.44
N LEU A 20 -6.66 17.30 4.36
CA LEU A 20 -7.84 16.83 3.65
C LEU A 20 -8.44 15.66 4.45
N ALA A 21 -9.53 15.93 5.14
CA ALA A 21 -10.38 14.87 5.67
C ALA A 21 -11.27 14.36 4.53
N THR A 22 -11.31 13.05 4.33
CA THR A 22 -12.17 12.42 3.32
C THR A 22 -13.13 11.47 4.00
N GLU A 23 -14.38 11.47 3.55
CA GLU A 23 -15.35 10.44 3.93
C GLU A 23 -15.11 9.16 3.12
N GLU A 24 -15.65 8.01 3.51
CA GLU A 24 -15.33 6.71 2.89
C GLU A 24 -15.63 6.67 1.38
N ALA A 25 -16.76 7.24 0.96
CA ALA A 25 -17.12 7.33 -0.46
C ALA A 25 -16.16 8.27 -1.22
N GLU A 26 -15.78 9.39 -0.61
CA GLU A 26 -14.83 10.35 -1.18
C GLU A 26 -13.43 9.74 -1.30
N ARG A 27 -12.97 9.03 -0.26
CA ARG A 27 -11.68 8.34 -0.25
C ARG A 27 -11.56 7.33 -1.38
N ILE A 28 -12.60 6.53 -1.62
CA ILE A 28 -12.64 5.56 -2.72
C ILE A 28 -12.62 6.28 -4.07
N GLY A 29 -13.40 7.36 -4.22
CA GLY A 29 -13.43 8.16 -5.45
C GLY A 29 -12.08 8.82 -5.75
N VAL A 30 -11.45 9.41 -4.74
CA VAL A 30 -10.12 10.04 -4.85
C VAL A 30 -9.05 9.01 -5.19
N ASP A 31 -9.06 7.84 -4.54
CA ASP A 31 -8.13 6.74 -4.84
C ASP A 31 -8.29 6.24 -6.28
N HIS A 32 -9.53 6.09 -6.75
CA HIS A 32 -9.82 5.69 -8.12
C HIS A 32 -9.29 6.71 -9.13
N VAL A 33 -9.58 8.00 -8.94
CA VAL A 33 -9.10 9.07 -9.83
C VAL A 33 -7.58 9.13 -9.83
N ALA A 34 -6.93 9.02 -8.66
CA ALA A 34 -5.47 9.02 -8.55
C ALA A 34 -4.82 7.85 -9.29
N ARG A 35 -5.42 6.66 -9.23
CA ARG A 35 -4.98 5.48 -9.98
C ARG A 35 -5.19 5.64 -11.48
N MET A 36 -6.31 6.20 -11.92
CA MET A 36 -6.59 6.43 -13.35
C MET A 36 -5.69 7.49 -13.96
N SER A 37 -5.27 8.52 -13.20
CA SER A 37 -4.36 9.56 -13.69
C SER A 37 -2.94 9.07 -13.93
N ASN A 38 -2.54 7.96 -13.30
CA ASN A 38 -1.31 7.26 -13.60
C ASN A 38 -1.62 6.25 -14.71
N ASN A 39 -1.46 6.66 -15.96
CA ASN A 39 -1.58 5.82 -17.15
C ASN A 39 -0.90 4.44 -16.95
N ASP A 40 -1.70 3.44 -16.65
CA ASP A 40 -1.54 2.02 -17.02
C ASP A 40 -2.86 1.30 -16.74
N ALA A 41 -3.87 1.63 -17.56
CA ALA A 41 -5.09 0.84 -17.72
C ALA A 41 -4.79 -0.50 -18.44
N SER A 42 -3.74 -1.19 -18.03
CA SER A 42 -3.39 -2.53 -18.48
C SER A 42 -3.26 -3.40 -17.24
N GLU A 43 -4.36 -4.09 -16.88
CA GLU A 43 -4.45 -5.22 -15.93
C GLU A 43 -3.21 -5.44 -15.04
N SER A 44 -2.88 -4.44 -14.21
CA SER A 44 -1.76 -4.56 -13.30
C SER A 44 -2.21 -5.48 -12.18
N SER A 45 -1.54 -6.62 -12.03
CA SER A 45 -1.79 -7.54 -10.91
C SER A 45 -1.75 -6.77 -9.59
N LEU A 46 -2.61 -7.12 -8.64
CA LEU A 46 -2.58 -6.55 -7.27
C LEU A 46 -1.18 -6.60 -6.65
N VAL A 47 -0.38 -7.61 -7.02
CA VAL A 47 1.03 -7.74 -6.61
C VAL A 47 1.89 -6.62 -7.21
N ALA A 48 1.70 -6.29 -8.49
CA ALA A 48 2.44 -5.23 -9.17
C ALA A 48 2.10 -3.85 -8.59
N GLU A 49 0.81 -3.58 -8.31
CA GLU A 49 0.40 -2.35 -7.64
C GLU A 49 1.04 -2.21 -6.25
N HIS A 50 1.00 -3.28 -5.45
CA HIS A 50 1.57 -3.27 -4.11
C HIS A 50 3.08 -3.05 -4.11
N LEU A 51 3.81 -3.72 -5.02
CA LEU A 51 5.25 -3.53 -5.18
C LEU A 51 5.59 -2.12 -5.67
N SER A 52 4.81 -1.56 -6.59
CA SER A 52 4.99 -0.19 -7.07
C SER A 52 4.80 0.84 -5.95
N ALA A 53 3.77 0.66 -5.12
CA ALA A 53 3.53 1.52 -3.96
C ALA A 53 4.67 1.45 -2.94
N GLN A 54 5.12 0.26 -2.57
CA GLN A 54 6.27 0.07 -1.66
C GLN A 54 7.55 0.69 -2.23
N HIS A 55 7.84 0.44 -3.51
CA HIS A 55 9.01 1.01 -4.19
C HIS A 55 8.97 2.55 -4.16
N SER A 56 7.82 3.14 -4.44
CA SER A 56 7.63 4.59 -4.45
C SER A 56 7.86 5.20 -3.07
N ALA A 57 7.36 4.55 -2.01
CA ALA A 57 7.61 4.95 -0.63
C ALA A 57 9.11 4.89 -0.26
N ILE A 58 9.80 3.80 -0.62
CA ILE A 58 11.24 3.64 -0.40
C ILE A 58 12.04 4.71 -1.16
N LYS A 59 11.69 4.94 -2.43
CA LYS A 59 12.34 5.95 -3.28
C LYS A 59 12.17 7.37 -2.71
N MET A 60 10.97 7.70 -2.23
CA MET A 60 10.69 8.98 -1.60
C MET A 60 11.51 9.14 -0.31
N LEU A 61 11.53 8.14 0.56
CA LEU A 61 12.31 8.17 1.79
C LEU A 61 13.81 8.32 1.50
N HIS A 62 14.33 7.57 0.53
CA HIS A 62 15.73 7.68 0.10
C HIS A 62 16.08 9.10 -0.37
N SER A 63 15.22 9.73 -1.17
CA SER A 63 15.42 11.12 -1.58
C SER A 63 15.48 12.08 -0.38
N ARG A 64 14.59 11.91 0.60
CA ARG A 64 14.60 12.73 1.83
C ARG A 64 15.86 12.52 2.67
N VAL A 65 16.28 11.27 2.89
CA VAL A 65 17.50 10.94 3.63
C VAL A 65 18.74 11.52 2.93
N ARG A 66 18.78 11.45 1.61
CA ARG A 66 19.85 12.05 0.80
C ARG A 66 19.94 13.56 1.00
N LEU A 67 18.81 14.27 1.03
CA LEU A 67 18.79 15.72 1.30
C LEU A 67 19.36 16.06 2.69
N VAL A 68 18.99 15.29 3.71
CA VAL A 68 19.55 15.47 5.07
C VAL A 68 21.06 15.26 5.07
N LEU A 69 21.55 14.22 4.39
CA LEU A 69 22.98 13.93 4.27
C LEU A 69 23.75 15.03 3.52
N GLU A 70 23.17 15.56 2.44
CA GLU A 70 23.74 16.69 1.69
C GLU A 70 23.81 17.96 2.54
N TYR A 71 22.76 18.25 3.33
CA TYR A 71 22.76 19.34 4.31
C TYR A 71 23.89 19.19 5.34
N LEU A 72 24.02 18.00 5.96
CA LEU A 72 25.07 17.74 6.95
C LEU A 72 26.48 17.93 6.36
N ARG A 73 26.71 17.49 5.13
CA ARG A 73 27.97 17.70 4.41
C ARG A 73 28.23 19.18 4.13
N ALA A 74 27.22 19.93 3.72
CA ALA A 74 27.35 21.36 3.46
C ALA A 74 27.67 22.17 4.72
N VAL A 75 27.04 21.82 5.85
CA VAL A 75 27.35 22.41 7.18
C VAL A 75 28.75 22.05 7.63
N GLN A 76 29.19 20.79 7.44
CA GLN A 76 30.56 20.36 7.77
C GLN A 76 31.61 21.11 6.94
N ALA A 77 31.34 21.35 5.66
CA ALA A 77 32.20 22.11 4.76
C ALA A 77 32.14 23.64 4.98
N GLY A 78 31.34 24.12 5.92
CA GLY A 78 31.17 25.55 6.20
C GLY A 78 30.39 26.33 5.13
N LYS A 79 29.71 25.65 4.21
CA LYS A 79 28.91 26.29 3.14
C LYS A 79 27.54 26.77 3.63
N LEU A 80 27.03 26.18 4.71
CA LEU A 80 25.76 26.53 5.33
C LEU A 80 25.94 26.81 6.84
N PRO A 81 25.16 27.74 7.41
CA PRO A 81 25.16 27.98 8.84
C PRO A 81 24.64 26.76 9.61
N ARG A 82 25.20 26.52 10.79
CA ARG A 82 24.79 25.43 11.69
C ARG A 82 23.42 25.72 12.27
N ASN A 83 22.43 24.88 11.97
CA ASN A 83 21.17 24.86 12.70
C ASN A 83 21.19 23.71 13.71
N HIS A 84 21.25 24.05 15.00
CA HIS A 84 21.34 23.07 16.07
C HIS A 84 20.08 22.21 16.23
N GLU A 85 18.90 22.70 15.82
CA GLU A 85 17.67 21.91 15.86
C GLU A 85 17.71 20.77 14.85
N VAL A 86 18.03 21.07 13.59
CA VAL A 86 18.15 20.08 12.51
C VAL A 86 19.26 19.08 12.80
N LEU A 87 20.40 19.52 13.35
CA LEU A 87 21.50 18.64 13.74
C LEU A 87 21.08 17.67 14.85
N ARG A 88 20.33 18.15 15.85
CA ARG A 88 19.80 17.32 16.94
C ARG A 88 18.79 16.30 16.43
N GLU A 89 17.91 16.69 15.51
CA GLU A 89 16.94 15.78 14.89
C GLU A 89 17.63 14.70 14.04
N ALA A 90 18.59 15.09 13.20
CA ALA A 90 19.36 14.15 12.40
C ALA A 90 20.15 13.15 13.27
N TYR A 91 20.71 13.63 14.39
CA TYR A 91 21.37 12.78 15.37
C TYR A 91 20.41 11.83 16.08
N SER A 92 19.22 12.31 16.48
CA SER A 92 18.20 11.46 17.09
C SER A 92 17.70 10.39 16.12
N LEU A 93 17.51 10.75 14.85
CA LEU A 93 17.11 9.83 13.80
C LEU A 93 18.14 8.72 13.61
N SER A 94 19.44 9.06 13.52
CA SER A 94 20.50 8.05 13.32
C SER A 94 20.60 7.06 14.49
N HIS A 95 20.32 7.50 15.72
CA HIS A 95 20.34 6.63 16.91
C HIS A 95 19.11 5.75 17.07
N ARG A 96 18.00 6.07 16.40
CA ARG A 96 16.79 5.23 16.39
C ARG A 96 16.84 4.13 15.33
N LEU A 97 17.83 4.18 14.44
CA LEU A 97 18.04 3.18 13.40
C LEU A 97 19.06 2.14 13.90
N PRO A 98 18.88 0.84 13.60
CA PRO A 98 17.77 0.22 12.85
C PRO A 98 16.59 -0.19 13.75
N VAL A 99 15.37 0.24 13.37
CA VAL A 99 14.12 -0.03 14.13
C VAL A 99 13.76 -1.53 14.18
N VAL A 100 14.31 -2.34 13.26
CA VAL A 100 13.87 -3.72 12.96
C VAL A 100 14.63 -4.79 13.77
N GLN A 101 15.64 -4.43 14.56
CA GLN A 101 16.55 -5.41 15.19
C GLN A 101 16.13 -5.88 16.60
N SER A 102 14.92 -5.54 17.06
CA SER A 102 14.47 -6.01 18.37
C SER A 102 14.25 -7.53 18.39
N PRO A 103 14.70 -8.27 19.41
CA PRO A 103 14.43 -9.71 19.52
C PRO A 103 12.93 -10.04 19.58
N ARG A 104 12.13 -9.11 20.12
CA ARG A 104 10.66 -9.21 20.10
C ARG A 104 10.09 -9.07 18.69
N PHE A 105 10.66 -8.18 17.87
CA PHE A 105 10.21 -7.96 16.50
C PHE A 105 10.29 -9.25 15.68
N HIS A 106 11.40 -9.99 15.77
CA HIS A 106 11.53 -11.25 15.03
C HIS A 106 10.45 -12.27 15.40
N THR A 107 10.20 -12.46 16.69
CA THR A 107 9.16 -13.40 17.16
C THR A 107 7.79 -12.99 16.65
N ASP A 108 7.42 -11.72 16.84
CA ASP A 108 6.13 -11.18 16.40
C ASP A 108 5.98 -11.23 14.87
N PHE A 109 7.05 -10.96 14.13
CA PHE A 109 7.11 -11.06 12.67
C PHE A 109 6.88 -12.50 12.18
N TYR A 110 7.57 -13.49 12.76
CA TYR A 110 7.37 -14.88 12.39
C TYR A 110 5.96 -15.38 12.74
N ASN A 111 5.41 -14.99 13.89
CA ASN A 111 4.02 -15.30 14.25
C ASN A 111 3.05 -14.75 13.20
N GLN A 112 3.22 -13.48 12.81
CA GLN A 112 2.41 -12.86 11.77
C GLN A 112 2.54 -13.59 10.41
N CYS A 113 3.76 -13.96 10.00
CA CYS A 113 3.99 -14.73 8.77
C CYS A 113 3.28 -16.09 8.82
N ASN A 114 3.33 -16.77 9.97
CA ASN A 114 2.66 -18.05 10.16
C ASN A 114 1.13 -17.91 10.05
N ASP A 115 0.55 -16.89 10.68
CA ASP A 115 -0.90 -16.64 10.65
C ASP A 115 -1.39 -16.32 9.23
N VAL A 116 -0.70 -15.38 8.55
CA VAL A 116 -1.03 -15.01 7.16
C VAL A 116 -0.84 -16.20 6.22
N GLY A 117 0.24 -16.97 6.41
CA GLY A 117 0.50 -18.20 5.66
C GLY A 117 -0.62 -19.21 5.82
N LEU A 118 -1.00 -19.51 7.06
CA LEU A 118 -2.08 -20.46 7.38
C LEU A 118 -3.42 -20.04 6.75
N MET A 119 -3.82 -18.78 6.92
CA MET A 119 -5.08 -18.28 6.32
C MET A 119 -5.04 -18.33 4.79
N THR A 120 -3.88 -18.00 4.19
CA THR A 120 -3.70 -18.08 2.74
C THR A 120 -3.83 -19.52 2.25
N TYR A 121 -3.20 -20.49 2.94
CA TYR A 121 -3.33 -21.91 2.62
C TYR A 121 -4.76 -22.43 2.73
N LEU A 122 -5.49 -22.02 3.76
CA LEU A 122 -6.91 -22.37 3.89
C LEU A 122 -7.73 -21.79 2.71
N GLY A 123 -7.43 -20.56 2.31
CA GLY A 123 -8.03 -19.94 1.13
C GLY A 123 -7.72 -20.69 -0.17
N THR A 124 -6.47 -21.14 -0.37
CA THR A 124 -6.08 -21.90 -1.57
C THR A 124 -6.72 -23.29 -1.62
N ILE A 125 -6.80 -23.99 -0.48
CA ILE A 125 -7.51 -25.28 -0.39
C ILE A 125 -9.00 -25.09 -0.71
N THR A 126 -9.63 -24.07 -0.12
CA THR A 126 -11.05 -23.76 -0.37
C THR A 126 -11.31 -23.47 -1.85
N LYS A 127 -10.45 -22.67 -2.48
CA LYS A 127 -10.49 -22.40 -3.92
C LYS A 127 -10.31 -23.69 -4.73
N GLY A 128 -9.35 -24.54 -4.37
CA GLY A 128 -9.12 -25.83 -5.03
C GLY A 128 -10.33 -26.77 -4.96
N CYS A 129 -11.01 -26.86 -3.81
CA CYS A 129 -12.25 -27.61 -3.66
C CYS A 129 -13.38 -27.03 -4.55
N ASN A 130 -13.49 -25.71 -4.62
CA ASN A 130 -14.45 -25.04 -5.49
C ASN A 130 -14.17 -25.31 -6.98
N ASP A 131 -12.92 -25.23 -7.41
CA ASP A 131 -12.52 -25.52 -8.79
C ASP A 131 -12.79 -26.99 -9.16
N MET A 132 -12.56 -27.92 -8.21
CA MET A 132 -12.92 -29.33 -8.37
C MET A 132 -14.43 -29.53 -8.48
N ASN A 133 -15.23 -28.83 -7.66
CA ASN A 133 -16.69 -28.87 -7.77
C ASN A 133 -17.17 -28.35 -9.14
N GLN A 134 -16.57 -27.27 -9.64
CA GLN A 134 -16.86 -26.77 -11.00
C GLN A 134 -16.51 -27.79 -12.08
N LEU A 135 -15.40 -28.52 -11.94
CA LEU A 135 -15.03 -29.59 -12.85
C LEU A 135 -16.07 -30.71 -12.86
N VAL A 136 -16.50 -31.18 -11.67
CA VAL A 136 -17.55 -32.21 -11.54
C VAL A 136 -18.86 -31.75 -12.17
N ASN A 137 -19.27 -30.50 -11.94
CA ASN A 137 -20.47 -29.93 -12.56
C ASN A 137 -20.37 -29.92 -14.10
N LYS A 138 -19.24 -29.48 -14.65
CA LYS A 138 -19.01 -29.50 -16.11
C LYS A 138 -19.00 -30.92 -16.66
N PHE A 139 -18.38 -31.86 -15.94
CA PHE A 139 -18.35 -33.27 -16.33
C PHE A 139 -19.76 -33.87 -16.39
N ASN A 140 -20.59 -33.65 -15.36
CA ASN A 140 -21.96 -34.14 -15.30
C ASN A 140 -22.80 -33.59 -16.46
N LEU A 141 -22.70 -32.28 -16.76
CA LEU A 141 -23.42 -31.67 -17.88
C LEU A 141 -23.05 -32.27 -19.24
N LEU A 142 -21.78 -32.62 -19.45
CA LEU A 142 -21.31 -33.22 -20.70
C LEU A 142 -21.74 -34.69 -20.83
N TYR A 143 -21.69 -35.45 -19.74
CA TYR A 143 -22.05 -36.88 -19.76
C TYR A 143 -23.56 -37.12 -19.78
N ASP A 144 -24.36 -36.27 -19.14
CA ASP A 144 -25.83 -36.42 -19.16
C ASP A 144 -26.41 -36.26 -20.59
N ARG A 145 -25.76 -35.44 -21.42
CA ARG A 145 -26.06 -35.33 -22.87
C ARG A 145 -25.84 -36.62 -23.65
N GLN A 146 -24.90 -37.48 -23.26
CA GLN A 146 -24.68 -38.78 -23.93
C GLN A 146 -25.75 -39.82 -23.57
N GLY A 147 -26.42 -39.69 -22.43
CA GLY A 147 -27.51 -40.58 -22.00
C GLY A 147 -28.81 -40.37 -22.79
N MET A 148 -29.18 -39.12 -23.11
CA MET A 148 -30.40 -38.81 -23.87
C MET A 148 -30.33 -39.25 -25.33
N GLY A 149 -29.15 -39.19 -25.98
CA GLY A 149 -28.98 -39.64 -27.37
C GLY A 149 -29.14 -41.15 -27.57
N ARG A 150 -28.96 -41.95 -26.52
CA ARG A 150 -29.10 -43.42 -26.58
C ARG A 150 -30.54 -43.90 -26.31
N ARG A 151 -31.36 -43.15 -25.57
CA ARG A 151 -32.75 -43.54 -25.26
C ARG A 151 -33.75 -43.32 -26.39
N MET A 152 -33.44 -42.46 -27.37
CA MET A 152 -34.36 -42.18 -28.50
C MET A 152 -34.26 -43.15 -29.69
N ARG A 153 -33.33 -44.12 -29.67
CA ARG A 153 -33.06 -45.00 -30.83
C ARG A 153 -33.74 -46.38 -30.76
N GLY A 154 -34.75 -46.56 -29.91
CA GLY A 154 -35.36 -47.87 -29.61
C GLY A 154 -36.88 -47.96 -29.71
N ILE A 155 -37.57 -47.01 -30.35
CA ILE A 155 -39.04 -47.04 -30.48
C ILE A 155 -39.47 -46.75 -31.92
N PHE A 156 -39.00 -47.57 -32.86
CA PHE A 156 -39.59 -47.69 -34.20
C PHE A 156 -39.24 -49.09 -34.71
N PHE A 157 -40.11 -50.07 -34.45
CA PHE A 157 -40.46 -51.24 -35.27
C PHE A 157 -41.51 -52.07 -34.53
#